data_AF-A0A3P1B7E8-F1
#
_entry.id   AF-A0A3P1B7E8-F1
#
_cell.length_a   1.000
_cell.length_b   1.000
_cell.length_c   1.000
_cell.angle_alpha   90.00
_cell.angle_beta   90.00
_cell.angle_gamma   90.00
#
_symmetry.space_group_name_H-M   'P 1'
#
loop_
_entity.id
_entity.type
_entity.pdbx_description
1 polymer ?
#
loop_
_entity_poly.entity_id
_entity_poly.type
_entity_poly.pdbx_seq_one_letter_code
_entity_poly.pdbx_strand_id
1 'polypeptide(L)'
;MFTDTPIIYVVAALFLMYLIAYFVRFRNKNVDAFDKMKLSMILFGIYSVVLWLCLPTTPALETFGYPETISDIQNNSQVLRLLQDYNKAIVRTTNVLHWFLFGFIFFFMTNIYLYTTHRESEFNSKNKQ
;
A
#
# COMPACT_ATOMS: atom_id res chain seq x y z
N MET A 1 4.24 -6.24 15.05
CA MET A 1 4.76 -4.93 15.53
C MET A 1 3.93 -3.74 15.01
N PHE A 2 3.39 -3.76 13.78
CA PHE A 2 2.50 -2.68 13.26
C PHE A 2 0.99 -2.89 13.46
N THR A 3 0.56 -4.01 14.03
CA THR A 3 -0.85 -4.43 14.14
C THR A 3 -1.73 -3.47 14.91
N ASP A 4 -1.18 -2.77 15.91
CA ASP A 4 -1.92 -1.82 16.75
C ASP A 4 -1.73 -0.36 16.32
N THR A 5 -0.80 -0.07 15.40
CA THR A 5 -0.62 1.29 14.86
C THR A 5 -1.69 1.57 13.80
N PRO A 6 -2.42 2.69 13.88
CA PRO A 6 -3.35 3.10 12.82
C PRO A 6 -2.62 3.21 11.47
N ILE A 7 -3.14 2.53 10.45
CA ILE A 7 -2.52 2.44 9.12
C ILE A 7 -2.31 3.83 8.49
N ILE A 8 -3.19 4.78 8.80
CA ILE A 8 -3.08 6.17 8.34
C ILE A 8 -1.72 6.80 8.68
N TYR A 9 -1.13 6.51 9.85
CA TYR A 9 0.17 7.05 10.22
C TYR A 9 1.30 6.42 9.41
N VAL A 10 1.20 5.12 9.13
CA VAL A 10 2.17 4.41 8.28
C VAL A 10 2.12 4.98 6.87
N VAL A 11 0.92 5.15 6.31
CA VAL A 11 0.73 5.72 4.98
C VAL A 11 1.21 7.16 4.92
N ALA A 12 0.89 7.99 5.92
CA ALA A 12 1.35 9.38 5.98
C ALA A 12 2.88 9.48 6.03
N ALA A 13 3.55 8.62 6.81
CA ALA A 13 5.01 8.57 6.87
C ALA A 13 5.63 8.15 5.53
N LEU A 14 5.07 7.13 4.87
CA LEU A 14 5.51 6.71 3.53
C LEU A 14 5.29 7.81 2.49
N PHE A 15 4.17 8.53 2.58
CA PHE A 15 3.86 9.64 1.68
C PHE A 15 4.82 10.82 1.89
N LEU A 16 5.14 11.17 3.14
CA LEU A 16 6.14 12.17 3.46
C LEU A 16 7.52 11.77 2.90
N MET A 17 7.92 10.52 3.10
CA MET A 17 9.16 9.98 2.55
C MET A 17 9.19 10.06 1.01
N TYR A 18 8.08 9.76 0.35
CA TYR A 18 7.91 9.92 -1.09
C TYR A 18 8.15 11.37 -1.53
N LEU A 19 7.51 12.35 -0.86
CA LEU A 19 7.67 13.76 -1.17
C LEU A 19 9.12 14.22 -0.99
N ILE A 20 9.75 13.85 0.12
CA ILE A 20 11.14 14.21 0.40
C ILE A 20 12.06 13.61 -0.68
N ALA A 21 11.92 12.33 -0.99
CA ALA A 21 12.73 11.66 -2.00
C ALA A 21 12.54 12.31 -3.39
N TYR A 22 11.31 12.66 -3.73
CA TYR A 22 10.98 13.35 -4.98
C TYR A 22 11.63 14.74 -5.05
N PHE A 23 11.45 15.58 -4.03
CA PHE A 23 12.03 16.92 -4.00
C PHE A 23 13.56 16.91 -3.99
N VAL A 24 14.19 16.05 -3.18
CA VAL A 24 15.65 15.97 -3.10
C VAL A 24 16.25 15.52 -4.43
N ARG A 25 15.65 14.52 -5.09
CA ARG A 25 16.18 13.97 -6.34
C ARG A 25 15.96 14.87 -7.55
N PHE A 26 14.88 15.66 -7.58
CA PHE A 26 14.51 16.48 -8.74
C PHE A 26 14.70 17.99 -8.55
N ARG A 27 15.35 18.44 -7.46
CA ARG A 27 15.57 19.86 -7.16
C ARG A 27 16.33 20.64 -8.24
N ASN A 28 17.31 20.01 -8.90
CA ASN A 28 18.38 20.72 -9.62
C ASN A 28 18.48 20.45 -11.14
N LYS A 29 17.56 19.71 -11.78
CA LYS A 29 17.69 19.35 -13.21
C LYS A 29 16.35 19.25 -13.95
N ASN A 30 16.37 19.52 -15.26
CA ASN A 30 15.39 19.01 -16.23
C ASN A 30 15.53 17.48 -16.28
N VAL A 31 15.06 16.80 -15.24
CA VAL A 31 15.13 15.35 -15.15
C VAL A 31 14.04 14.75 -16.02
N ASP A 32 14.45 13.80 -16.84
CA ASP A 32 13.56 13.07 -17.74
C ASP A 32 12.40 12.45 -16.95
N ALA A 33 11.21 12.54 -17.52
CA ALA A 33 10.00 11.95 -16.98
C ALA A 33 10.16 10.44 -16.76
N PHE A 34 10.99 9.77 -17.56
CA PHE A 34 11.30 8.36 -17.38
C PHE A 34 12.02 8.05 -16.06
N ASP A 35 12.94 8.91 -15.62
CA ASP A 35 13.63 8.74 -14.33
C ASP A 35 12.71 9.04 -13.14
N LYS A 36 11.74 9.95 -13.31
CA LYS A 36 10.65 10.17 -12.34
C LYS A 36 9.77 8.94 -12.22
N MET A 37 9.48 8.28 -13.34
CA MET A 37 8.70 7.04 -13.40
C MET A 37 9.40 5.90 -12.66
N LYS A 38 10.71 5.70 -12.90
CA LYS A 38 11.53 4.70 -12.17
C LYS A 38 11.50 4.91 -10.67
N LEU A 39 11.69 6.16 -10.20
CA LEU A 39 11.62 6.47 -8.77
C LEU A 39 10.22 6.15 -8.21
N SER A 40 9.17 6.55 -8.93
CA SER A 40 7.78 6.29 -8.56
C SER A 40 7.50 4.79 -8.38
N MET A 41 7.95 3.94 -9.32
CA MET A 41 7.82 2.48 -9.22
C MET A 41 8.58 1.88 -8.03
N ILE A 42 9.82 2.30 -7.78
CA ILE A 42 10.61 1.81 -6.64
C ILE A 42 9.91 2.15 -5.32
N LEU A 43 9.44 3.40 -5.19
CA LEU A 43 8.74 3.86 -4.00
C LEU A 43 7.39 3.16 -3.84
N PHE A 44 6.68 2.88 -4.93
CA PHE A 44 5.47 2.07 -4.89
C PHE A 44 5.76 0.63 -4.42
N GLY A 45 6.85 0.01 -4.87
CA GLY A 45 7.27 -1.30 -4.39
C GLY A 45 7.53 -1.31 -2.88
N ILE A 46 8.26 -0.31 -2.37
CA ILE A 46 8.49 -0.14 -0.93
C ILE A 46 7.16 0.04 -0.19
N TYR A 47 6.27 0.89 -0.72
CA TYR A 47 4.94 1.14 -0.17
C TYR A 47 4.11 -0.16 -0.07
N SER A 48 4.07 -0.96 -1.14
CA SER A 48 3.35 -2.23 -1.15
C SER A 48 3.92 -3.24 -0.16
N VAL A 49 5.25 -3.35 -0.04
CA VAL A 49 5.90 -4.24 0.93
C VAL A 49 5.56 -3.81 2.36
N VAL A 50 5.61 -2.52 2.67
CA VAL A 50 5.28 -2.03 4.02
C VAL A 50 3.80 -2.26 4.35
N LEU A 51 2.89 -2.04 3.39
CA LEU A 51 1.47 -2.37 3.59
C LEU A 51 1.24 -3.87 3.76
N TRP A 52 1.96 -4.71 3.02
CA TRP A 52 1.91 -6.17 3.20
C TRP A 52 2.30 -6.57 4.62
N LEU A 53 3.35 -5.96 5.18
CA LEU A 53 3.78 -6.18 6.56
C LEU A 53 2.78 -5.65 7.61
N CYS A 54 1.79 -4.84 7.20
CA CYS A 54 0.72 -4.35 8.06
C CYS A 54 -0.50 -5.30 8.09
N LEU A 55 -0.54 -6.31 7.22
CA LEU A 55 -1.56 -7.35 7.27
C LEU A 55 -1.38 -8.19 8.54
N PRO A 56 -2.48 -8.54 9.22
CA PRO A 56 -2.40 -9.37 10.41
C PRO A 56 -1.88 -10.76 10.03
N THR A 57 -0.79 -11.20 10.66
CA THR A 57 -0.22 -12.55 10.50
C THR A 57 -1.01 -13.61 11.26
N THR A 58 -2.25 -13.31 11.65
CA THR A 58 -3.08 -14.25 12.40
C THR A 58 -3.32 -15.51 11.56
N PRO A 59 -3.14 -16.71 12.13
CA PRO A 59 -3.44 -17.98 11.45
C PRO A 59 -4.92 -18.10 11.03
N ALA A 60 -5.79 -17.18 11.48
CA ALA A 60 -7.15 -17.00 11.01
C ALA A 60 -7.33 -16.95 9.48
N LEU A 61 -6.28 -16.61 8.72
CA LEU A 61 -6.30 -16.63 7.24
C LEU A 61 -5.69 -17.90 6.61
N GLU A 62 -4.81 -18.63 7.31
CA GLU A 62 -4.09 -19.79 6.76
C GLU A 62 -4.69 -21.13 7.20
N THR A 63 -5.10 -21.25 8.45
CA THR A 63 -5.69 -22.47 9.01
C THR A 63 -6.84 -22.01 9.88
N PHE A 64 -8.04 -22.06 9.32
CA PHE A 64 -9.29 -21.90 10.04
C PHE A 64 -9.20 -22.63 11.38
N GLY A 65 -9.07 -21.89 12.49
CA GLY A 65 -9.34 -22.40 13.83
C GLY A 65 -10.85 -22.53 13.98
N TYR A 66 -11.49 -23.28 13.08
CA TYR A 66 -12.88 -23.63 13.23
C TYR A 66 -12.97 -24.55 14.45
N PRO A 67 -13.94 -24.37 15.34
CA PRO A 67 -14.21 -25.37 16.36
C PRO A 67 -14.51 -26.68 15.64
N GLU A 68 -13.56 -27.62 15.65
CA GLU A 68 -13.73 -28.93 15.03
C GLU A 68 -14.54 -29.86 15.95
N THR A 69 -14.59 -29.54 17.25
CA THR A 69 -15.28 -30.33 18.26
C THR A 69 -16.35 -29.54 19.01
N ILE A 70 -17.44 -30.22 19.42
CA ILE A 70 -18.53 -29.61 20.21
C ILE A 70 -18.02 -29.08 21.55
N SER A 71 -16.94 -29.66 22.09
CA SER A 71 -16.24 -29.19 23.29
C SER A 71 -15.66 -27.78 23.15
N ASP A 72 -15.29 -27.35 21.95
CA ASP A 72 -14.76 -25.99 21.69
C ASP A 72 -15.85 -24.92 21.73
N ILE A 73 -17.14 -25.34 21.64
CA ILE A 73 -18.32 -24.46 21.61
C ILE A 73 -18.98 -24.36 23.00
N GLN A 74 -18.57 -25.18 23.97
CA GLN A 74 -19.23 -25.25 25.29
C GLN A 74 -19.15 -23.96 26.11
N ASN A 75 -18.28 -23.03 25.76
CA ASN A 75 -18.11 -21.77 26.47
C ASN A 75 -18.38 -20.55 25.59
N ASN A 76 -19.51 -19.88 25.81
CA ASN A 76 -19.91 -18.65 25.10
C ASN A 76 -18.81 -17.57 25.07
N SER A 77 -17.97 -17.50 26.11
CA SER A 77 -16.88 -16.53 26.18
C SER A 77 -15.74 -16.81 25.18
N GLN A 78 -15.47 -18.08 24.88
CA GLN A 78 -14.44 -18.49 23.92
C GLN A 78 -14.89 -18.19 22.49
N VAL A 79 -16.16 -18.48 22.18
CA VAL A 79 -16.77 -18.15 20.88
C VAL A 79 -16.79 -16.65 20.65
N LEU A 80 -17.18 -15.86 21.67
CA LEU A 80 -17.19 -14.39 21.56
C LEU A 80 -15.79 -13.84 21.28
N ARG A 81 -14.77 -14.35 21.98
CA ARG A 81 -13.37 -13.93 21.77
C ARG A 81 -12.89 -14.27 20.37
N LEU A 82 -13.21 -15.47 19.88
CA LEU A 82 -12.89 -15.90 18.51
C LEU A 82 -13.52 -14.97 17.46
N LEU A 83 -14.80 -14.65 17.61
CA LEU A 83 -15.52 -13.72 16.72
C LEU A 83 -14.93 -12.31 16.77
N GLN A 84 -14.53 -11.82 17.95
CA GLN A 84 -13.87 -10.51 18.09
C GLN A 84 -12.51 -10.47 17.42
N ASP A 85 -11.72 -11.53 17.56
CA ASP A 85 -10.41 -11.65 16.92
C ASP A 85 -10.55 -11.69 15.38
N TYR A 86 -11.57 -12.39 14.87
CA TYR A 86 -11.90 -12.35 13.43
C TYR A 86 -12.31 -10.97 12.96
N ASN A 87 -13.20 -10.31 13.69
CA ASN A 87 -13.68 -8.99 13.29
C ASN A 87 -12.52 -7.99 13.28
N LYS A 88 -11.63 -8.05 14.27
CA LYS A 88 -10.42 -7.22 14.33
C LYS A 88 -9.49 -7.49 13.13
N ALA A 89 -9.28 -8.75 12.76
CA ALA A 89 -8.46 -9.12 11.61
C ALA A 89 -9.08 -8.65 10.28
N ILE A 90 -10.38 -8.86 10.07
CA ILE A 90 -11.10 -8.43 8.86
C ILE A 90 -11.06 -6.91 8.72
N VAL A 91 -11.39 -6.17 9.78
CA VAL A 91 -11.36 -4.70 9.77
C VAL A 91 -9.95 -4.20 9.46
N ARG A 92 -8.92 -4.85 10.02
CA ARG A 92 -7.52 -4.51 9.72
C ARG A 92 -7.19 -4.75 8.25
N THR A 93 -7.51 -5.92 7.71
CA THR A 93 -7.24 -6.28 6.30
C THR A 93 -7.97 -5.34 5.35
N THR A 94 -9.24 -5.05 5.60
CA THR A 94 -10.02 -4.09 4.79
C THR A 94 -9.39 -2.70 4.81
N ASN A 95 -8.90 -2.25 5.96
CA ASN A 95 -8.23 -0.96 6.07
C ASN A 95 -6.88 -0.96 5.30
N VAL A 96 -6.08 -2.03 5.38
CA VAL A 96 -4.85 -2.17 4.56
C VAL A 96 -5.20 -2.13 3.07
N LEU A 97 -6.22 -2.88 2.65
CA LEU A 97 -6.65 -2.95 1.26
C LEU A 97 -7.15 -1.59 0.75
N HIS A 98 -7.91 -0.86 1.56
CA HIS A 98 -8.37 0.49 1.23
C HIS A 98 -7.19 1.42 0.89
N TRP A 99 -6.17 1.43 1.75
CA TRP A 99 -4.97 2.23 1.52
C TRP A 99 -4.14 1.71 0.33
N PHE A 100 -4.02 0.39 0.17
CA PHE A 100 -3.36 -0.19 -0.99
C PHE A 100 -4.01 0.27 -2.29
N LEU A 101 -5.34 0.23 -2.38
CA LEU A 101 -6.08 0.69 -3.57
C LEU A 101 -5.88 2.19 -3.82
N PHE A 102 -5.94 3.00 -2.77
CA PHE A 102 -5.64 4.43 -2.87
C PHE A 102 -4.23 4.68 -3.44
N GLY A 103 -3.22 4.03 -2.85
CA GLY A 103 -1.84 4.12 -3.32
C GLY A 103 -1.70 3.63 -4.75
N PHE A 104 -2.25 2.46 -5.08
CA PHE A 104 -2.22 1.89 -6.41
C PHE A 104 -2.78 2.87 -7.45
N ILE A 105 -3.97 3.43 -7.22
CA ILE A 105 -4.58 4.41 -8.13
C ILE A 105 -3.70 5.65 -8.25
N PHE A 106 -3.23 6.20 -7.13
CA PHE A 106 -2.40 7.41 -7.12
C PHE A 106 -1.09 7.23 -7.90
N PHE A 107 -0.35 6.16 -7.63
CA PHE A 107 0.90 5.85 -8.31
C PHE A 107 0.64 5.52 -9.77
N PHE A 108 -0.39 4.73 -10.09
CA PHE A 108 -0.74 4.40 -11.47
C PHE A 108 -1.06 5.64 -12.30
N MET A 109 -1.92 6.53 -11.80
CA MET A 109 -2.27 7.79 -12.47
C MET A 109 -1.04 8.70 -12.64
N THR A 110 -0.17 8.78 -11.63
CA THR A 110 1.09 9.54 -11.72
C THR A 110 2.00 9.01 -12.82
N ASN A 111 2.15 7.69 -12.93
CA ASN A 111 2.99 7.08 -13.96
C ASN A 111 2.40 7.26 -15.37
N ILE A 112 1.07 7.17 -15.53
CA ILE A 112 0.40 7.50 -16.80
C ILE A 112 0.70 8.95 -17.19
N TYR A 113 0.52 9.89 -16.27
CA TYR A 113 0.77 11.31 -16.52
C TYR A 113 2.22 11.58 -16.93
N LEU A 114 3.19 10.95 -16.26
CA LEU A 114 4.60 11.09 -16.60
C LEU A 114 4.90 10.50 -17.98
N TYR A 115 4.31 9.35 -18.30
CA TYR A 115 4.47 8.70 -19.59
C TYR A 115 3.90 9.53 -20.74
N THR A 116 2.68 10.07 -20.59
CA THR A 116 2.08 10.92 -21.62
C THR A 116 2.86 12.20 -21.83
N THR A 117 3.34 12.83 -20.75
CA THR A 117 4.17 14.04 -20.81
C THR A 117 5.49 13.77 -21.53
N HIS A 118 6.14 12.64 -21.25
CA HIS A 118 7.36 12.23 -21.95
C HIS A 118 7.12 12.10 -23.47
N ARG A 119 6.07 11.37 -23.85
CA ARG A 119 5.70 11.16 -25.26
C ARG A 119 5.42 12.46 -25.98
N GLU A 120 4.66 13.37 -25.37
CA GLU A 120 4.36 14.68 -25.95
C GLU A 120 5.63 15.52 -26.17
N SER A 121 6.58 15.48 -25.23
CA SER A 121 7.87 16.15 -25.36
C SER A 121 8.72 15.60 -26.51
N GLU A 122 8.73 14.28 -26.71
CA GLU A 122 9.41 13.64 -27.85
C GLU A 122 8.76 14.04 -29.18
N PHE A 123 7.43 13.99 -29.28
CA PHE A 123 6.71 14.35 -30.51
C PHE A 123 6.95 15.81 -30.91
N ASN A 124 6.86 16.75 -29.96
CA ASN A 124 7.08 18.17 -30.24
C ASN A 124 8.54 18.50 -30.58
N SER A 125 9.50 17.69 -30.13
CA SER A 125 10.92 17.85 -30.52
C SER A 125 11.17 17.46 -31.98
N LYS A 126 10.50 16.42 -32.48
CA LYS A 126 10.62 15.94 -33.87
C LYS A 126 9.99 16.89 -34.90
N ASN A 127 8.96 17.63 -34.52
CA ASN A 127 8.31 18.63 -35.40
C ASN A 127 9.07 19.97 -35.50
N LYS A 128 10.17 20.14 -34.76
CA LYS A 128 11.02 21.34 -34.79
C LYS A 128 12.32 21.18 -35.60
N GLN A 129 12.58 19.98 -36.13
CA GLN A 129 13.68 19.70 -37.07
C GLN A 129 13.16 19.73 -38.50
#